data_AF-A0A0G0H5C6-F1
#
_entry.id   AF-A0A0G0H5C6-F1
#
_cell.length_a   1.000
_cell.length_b   1.000
_cell.length_c   1.000
_cell.angle_alpha   90.00
_cell.angle_beta   90.00
_cell.angle_gamma   90.00
#
_symmetry.space_group_name_H-M   'P 1'
#
loop_
_entity.id
_entity.type
_entity.pdbx_description
1 polymer ?
#
loop_
_entity_poly.entity_id
_entity_poly.type
_entity_poly.pdbx_seq_one_letter_code
_entity_poly.pdbx_strand_id
1 'polypeptide(L)'
;MKKTTAYQKVASYEAKKNEVKKILLLYSGGLDTSVMLKWIKNQYQAEIVALTLDIGQQHDDLEKIKQKALKLGALKAIVLDAKDEFAEEILTKGIKANACYQGDYHLSTPMGRVILAKKAVEIAKLEKGPQRRDRICR
;
A
#
# COMPACT_ATOMS: atom_id res chain seq x y z
N MET A 1 -27.07 -16.36 -20.04
CA MET A 1 -27.47 -15.24 -19.16
C MET A 1 -26.29 -14.27 -19.03
N LYS A 2 -26.22 -13.21 -19.83
CA LYS A 2 -25.18 -12.18 -19.64
C LYS A 2 -25.55 -11.40 -18.38
N LYS A 3 -24.84 -11.64 -17.27
CA LYS A 3 -24.94 -10.77 -16.09
C LYS A 3 -24.26 -9.46 -16.45
N THR A 4 -25.03 -8.53 -17.00
CA THR A 4 -24.61 -7.15 -17.19
C THR A 4 -24.62 -6.49 -15.81
N THR A 5 -23.60 -6.77 -14.99
CA THR A 5 -23.32 -5.90 -13.86
C THR A 5 -23.01 -4.53 -14.43
N ALA A 6 -23.77 -3.50 -14.05
CA ALA A 6 -23.52 -2.11 -14.41
C ALA A 6 -22.25 -1.65 -13.71
N TYR A 7 -21.11 -2.13 -14.19
CA TYR A 7 -19.82 -1.72 -13.68
C TYR A 7 -19.59 -0.28 -14.09
N GLN A 8 -19.74 0.64 -13.14
CA GLN A 8 -19.38 2.03 -13.33
C GLN A 8 -17.92 2.22 -12.93
N LYS A 9 -17.08 2.51 -13.92
CA LYS A 9 -15.69 2.83 -13.69
C LYS A 9 -15.59 4.13 -12.87
N VAL A 10 -15.10 4.01 -11.64
CA VAL A 10 -14.82 5.14 -10.73
C VAL A 10 -13.33 5.45 -10.61
N ALA A 11 -12.46 4.51 -11.03
CA ALA A 11 -11.02 4.68 -10.97
C ALA A 11 -10.50 5.42 -12.21
N SER A 12 -9.55 6.33 -12.02
CA SER A 12 -8.82 6.98 -13.12
C SER A 12 -7.97 5.98 -13.92
N TYR A 13 -7.54 4.89 -13.28
CA TYR A 13 -6.74 3.84 -13.89
C TYR A 13 -7.24 2.44 -13.50
N GLU A 14 -7.24 1.52 -14.46
CA GLU A 14 -7.50 0.10 -14.25
C GLU A 14 -6.41 -0.71 -14.93
N ALA A 15 -5.82 -1.62 -14.17
CA ALA A 15 -4.77 -2.50 -14.70
C ALA A 15 -5.36 -3.46 -15.72
N LYS A 16 -4.82 -3.44 -16.95
CA LYS A 16 -5.06 -4.48 -17.94
C LYS A 16 -4.05 -5.61 -17.76
N LYS A 17 -4.50 -6.84 -17.99
CA LYS A 17 -3.61 -8.01 -17.96
C LYS A 17 -2.47 -7.81 -18.97
N ASN A 18 -1.27 -8.25 -18.63
CA ASN A 18 -0.05 -8.15 -19.45
C ASN A 18 0.50 -6.73 -19.72
N GLU A 19 -0.17 -5.65 -19.30
CA GLU A 19 0.38 -4.29 -19.40
C GLU A 19 1.16 -3.88 -18.13
N VAL A 20 0.80 -4.44 -16.97
CA VAL A 20 1.43 -4.12 -15.69
C VAL A 20 2.57 -5.08 -15.40
N LYS A 21 3.80 -4.57 -15.39
CA LYS A 21 5.01 -5.38 -15.14
C LYS A 21 5.34 -5.54 -13.66
N LYS A 22 5.15 -4.49 -12.86
CA LYS A 22 5.51 -4.46 -11.44
C LYS A 22 4.41 -3.77 -10.63
N ILE A 23 4.09 -4.33 -9.46
CA ILE A 23 3.04 -3.86 -8.55
C ILE A 23 3.63 -3.74 -7.15
N LEU A 24 3.44 -2.58 -6.52
CA LEU A 24 3.65 -2.41 -5.10
C LEU A 24 2.33 -2.71 -4.37
N LEU A 25 2.32 -3.73 -3.53
CA LEU A 25 1.17 -4.13 -2.74
C LEU A 25 1.37 -3.71 -1.29
N LEU A 26 0.48 -2.87 -0.77
CA LEU A 26 0.37 -2.60 0.65
C LEU A 26 -0.13 -3.87 1.35
N TYR A 27 0.73 -4.49 2.14
CA TYR A 27 0.55 -5.84 2.66
C TYR A 27 0.53 -5.83 4.19
N SER A 28 -0.62 -6.19 4.76
CA SER A 28 -0.82 -6.26 6.22
C SER A 28 -0.52 -7.65 6.82
N GLY A 29 -0.30 -8.67 5.99
CA GLY A 29 -0.20 -10.06 6.48
C GLY A 29 -1.54 -10.76 6.72
N GLY A 30 -2.65 -10.03 6.65
CA GLY A 30 -4.01 -10.56 6.78
C GLY A 30 -4.39 -11.55 5.66
N LEU A 31 -5.53 -12.21 5.82
CA LEU A 31 -6.04 -13.17 4.83
C LEU A 31 -6.26 -12.50 3.48
N ASP A 32 -6.99 -11.40 3.45
CA ASP A 32 -7.40 -10.72 2.21
C ASP A 32 -6.18 -10.27 1.39
N THR A 33 -5.22 -9.59 2.02
CA THR A 33 -3.99 -9.13 1.35
C THR A 33 -3.10 -10.30 0.90
N SER A 34 -3.16 -11.45 1.57
CA SER A 34 -2.46 -12.67 1.17
C SER A 34 -3.08 -13.34 -0.04
N VAL A 35 -4.42 -13.42 -0.08
CA VAL A 35 -5.16 -13.92 -1.25
C VAL A 35 -4.95 -12.99 -2.44
N MET A 36 -5.02 -11.68 -2.22
CA MET A 36 -4.76 -10.66 -3.25
C MET A 36 -3.35 -10.81 -3.85
N LEU A 37 -2.31 -10.95 -3.02
CA LEU A 37 -0.94 -11.15 -3.49
C LEU A 37 -0.86 -12.34 -4.46
N LYS A 38 -1.38 -13.50 -4.03
CA LYS A 38 -1.35 -14.72 -4.86
C LYS A 38 -2.19 -14.58 -6.13
N TRP A 39 -3.37 -13.98 -6.01
CA TRP A 39 -4.29 -13.77 -7.13
C TRP A 39 -3.73 -12.81 -8.17
N ILE A 40 -3.22 -11.65 -7.75
CA ILE A 40 -2.62 -10.65 -8.64
C ILE A 40 -1.44 -11.27 -9.38
N LYS A 41 -0.57 -11.99 -8.68
CA LYS A 41 0.58 -12.67 -9.30
C LYS A 41 0.14 -13.61 -10.42
N ASN A 42 -0.88 -14.45 -10.15
CA ASN A 42 -1.37 -15.42 -11.12
C ASN A 42 -2.13 -14.77 -12.29
N GLN A 43 -2.89 -13.70 -12.05
CA GLN A 43 -3.75 -13.09 -13.07
C GLN A 43 -3.03 -12.07 -13.95
N TYR A 44 -2.09 -11.34 -13.39
CA TYR A 44 -1.37 -10.26 -14.09
C TYR A 44 0.04 -10.67 -14.50
N GLN A 45 0.56 -11.79 -13.99
CA GLN A 45 1.94 -12.24 -14.23
C GLN A 45 2.98 -11.14 -13.95
N ALA A 46 2.66 -10.25 -13.01
CA ALA A 46 3.46 -9.11 -12.62
C ALA A 46 4.37 -9.45 -11.43
N GLU A 47 5.51 -8.78 -11.36
CA GLU A 47 6.35 -8.77 -10.17
C GLU A 47 5.65 -8.02 -9.04
N ILE A 48 5.56 -8.63 -7.86
CA ILE A 48 4.94 -7.99 -6.69
C ILE A 48 6.01 -7.65 -5.66
N VAL A 49 6.07 -6.39 -5.28
CA VAL A 49 6.79 -5.93 -4.09
C VAL A 49 5.77 -5.73 -2.98
N ALA A 50 5.87 -6.48 -1.89
CA ALA A 50 5.03 -6.30 -0.72
C ALA A 50 5.63 -5.24 0.19
N LEU A 51 4.83 -4.27 0.64
CA LEU A 51 5.22 -3.22 1.55
C LEU A 51 4.35 -3.27 2.81
N THR A 52 5.00 -3.43 3.95
CA THR A 52 4.41 -3.33 5.29
C THR A 52 5.07 -2.16 6.00
N LEU A 53 4.28 -1.29 6.63
CA LEU A 53 4.80 -0.21 7.47
C LEU A 53 4.67 -0.59 8.93
N ASP A 54 5.71 -0.34 9.71
CA ASP A 54 5.66 -0.31 11.17
C ASP A 54 5.35 1.12 11.63
N ILE A 55 4.15 1.32 12.16
CA ILE A 55 3.70 2.57 12.78
C ILE A 55 3.39 2.38 14.27
N GLY A 56 3.91 1.31 14.88
CA GLY A 56 3.73 1.01 16.31
C GLY A 56 2.63 0.00 16.60
N GLN A 57 2.17 -0.77 15.61
CA GLN A 57 1.24 -1.88 15.85
C GLN A 57 1.91 -2.99 16.69
N GLN A 58 1.28 -3.39 17.80
CA GLN A 58 1.92 -4.28 18.79
C GLN A 58 1.68 -5.77 18.55
N HIS A 59 0.59 -6.15 17.87
CA HIS A 59 0.19 -7.56 17.72
C HIS A 59 0.73 -8.24 16.47
N ASP A 60 1.41 -7.48 15.60
CA ASP A 60 1.86 -7.96 14.31
C ASP A 60 3.33 -8.39 14.37
N ASP A 61 3.58 -9.68 14.15
CA ASP A 61 4.92 -10.20 13.91
C ASP A 61 5.37 -9.83 12.49
N LEU A 62 6.02 -8.67 12.37
CA LEU A 62 6.41 -8.09 11.08
C LEU A 62 7.37 -8.99 10.29
N GLU A 63 8.23 -9.74 10.97
CA GLU A 63 9.14 -10.67 10.30
C GLU A 63 8.35 -11.85 9.74
N LYS A 64 7.40 -12.41 10.51
CA LYS A 64 6.51 -13.45 10.00
C LYS A 64 5.64 -12.96 8.83
N ILE A 65 5.18 -11.71 8.86
CA ILE A 65 4.43 -11.08 7.76
C ILE A 65 5.31 -11.01 6.50
N LYS A 66 6.54 -10.51 6.64
CA LYS A 66 7.53 -10.44 5.55
C LYS A 66 7.80 -11.82 4.95
N GLN A 67 8.06 -12.82 5.79
CA GLN A 67 8.30 -14.20 5.35
C GLN A 67 7.08 -14.80 4.66
N LYS A 68 5.87 -14.51 5.15
CA LYS A 68 4.61 -14.95 4.53
C LYS A 68 4.47 -14.36 3.11
N ALA A 69 4.75 -13.07 2.91
CA ALA A 69 4.70 -12.43 1.60
C ALA A 69 5.65 -13.10 0.59
N LEU A 70 6.89 -13.37 1.01
CA LEU A 70 7.90 -14.05 0.18
C LEU A 70 7.45 -15.47 -0.19
N LYS A 71 6.95 -16.25 0.77
CA LYS A 71 6.41 -17.61 0.54
C LYS A 71 5.24 -17.62 -0.44
N LEU A 72 4.38 -16.59 -0.41
CA LEU A 72 3.25 -16.47 -1.34
C LEU A 72 3.69 -16.05 -2.75
N GLY A 73 4.93 -15.59 -2.89
CA GLY A 73 5.57 -15.34 -4.17
C GLY A 73 5.82 -13.86 -4.49
N ALA A 74 5.85 -12.98 -3.50
CA ALA A 74 6.38 -11.63 -3.70
C ALA A 74 7.85 -11.71 -4.17
N LEU A 75 8.23 -10.85 -5.10
CA LEU A 75 9.62 -10.67 -5.52
C LEU A 75 10.47 -10.12 -4.37
N LYS A 76 9.88 -9.19 -3.61
CA LYS A 76 10.52 -8.51 -2.48
C LYS A 76 9.46 -8.21 -1.43
N ALA A 77 9.83 -8.30 -0.15
CA ALA A 77 8.98 -7.91 0.97
C ALA A 77 9.74 -6.90 1.84
N ILE A 78 9.18 -5.70 1.97
CA ILE A 78 9.76 -4.55 2.65
C ILE A 78 8.95 -4.32 3.92
N VAL A 79 9.63 -4.29 5.06
CA VAL A 79 9.10 -3.76 6.32
C VAL A 79 9.79 -2.43 6.55
N LEU A 80 9.02 -1.35 6.58
CA LEU A 80 9.54 0.00 6.74
C LEU A 80 9.18 0.52 8.12
N ASP A 81 10.17 0.85 8.95
CA ASP A 81 9.94 1.59 10.19
C ASP A 81 9.55 3.03 9.87
N ALA A 82 8.36 3.43 10.29
CA ALA A 82 7.79 4.75 10.10
C ALA A 82 7.23 5.33 11.41
N LYS A 83 7.61 4.77 12.58
CA LYS A 83 7.09 5.20 13.88
C LYS A 83 7.39 6.67 14.17
N ASP A 84 8.66 7.06 14.05
CA ASP A 84 9.11 8.43 14.35
C ASP A 84 8.47 9.44 13.39
N GLU A 85 8.51 9.16 12.09
CA GLU A 85 7.89 10.04 11.09
C GLU A 85 6.37 10.15 11.26
N PHE A 86 5.70 9.04 11.62
CA PHE A 86 4.28 9.07 11.92
C PHE A 86 3.98 9.96 13.15
N ALA A 87 4.79 9.84 14.21
CA ALA A 87 4.63 10.64 15.42
C ALA A 87 4.89 12.13 15.18
N GLU A 88 6.02 12.45 14.55
CA GLU A 88 6.50 13.82 14.35
C GLU A 88 5.70 14.56 13.27
N GLU A 89 5.40 13.92 12.15
CA GLU A 89 4.79 14.62 11.02
C GLU A 89 3.26 14.56 11.01
N ILE A 90 2.65 13.51 11.57
CA ILE A 90 1.21 13.27 11.48
C ILE A 90 0.54 13.42 12.84
N LEU A 91 0.93 12.64 13.85
CA LEU A 91 0.30 12.67 15.17
C LEU A 91 0.46 14.05 15.83
N THR A 92 1.65 14.66 15.75
CA THR A 92 1.89 16.00 16.28
C THR A 92 0.96 17.05 15.67
N LYS A 93 0.64 16.95 14.36
CA LYS A 93 -0.35 17.84 13.72
C LYS A 93 -1.76 17.57 14.23
N GLY A 94 -2.12 16.30 14.42
CA GLY A 94 -3.38 15.89 15.02
C GLY A 94 -3.58 16.48 16.42
N ILE A 95 -2.57 16.34 17.28
CA ILE A 95 -2.57 16.88 18.64
C ILE A 95 -2.70 18.41 18.61
N LYS A 96 -1.88 19.10 17.81
CA LYS A 96 -1.93 20.57 17.69
C LYS A 96 -3.28 21.09 17.21
N ALA A 97 -3.99 20.32 16.38
CA ALA A 97 -5.31 20.69 15.88
C ALA A 97 -6.45 20.30 16.84
N ASN A 98 -6.16 19.67 17.98
CA ASN A 98 -7.15 18.98 18.82
C ASN A 98 -8.05 18.07 17.97
N ALA A 99 -7.43 17.35 17.05
CA ALA A 99 -8.12 16.64 15.99
C ALA A 99 -9.06 15.59 16.59
N CYS A 100 -10.35 15.83 16.45
CA CYS A 100 -11.38 14.94 16.94
C CYS A 100 -12.58 14.95 16.02
N TYR A 101 -13.09 13.76 15.75
CA TYR A 101 -14.27 13.55 14.93
C TYR A 101 -15.40 13.03 15.81
N GLN A 102 -16.55 13.68 15.72
CA GLN A 102 -17.76 13.30 16.47
C GLN A 102 -17.53 13.11 17.99
N GLY A 103 -16.71 13.98 18.59
CA GLY A 103 -16.53 14.04 20.04
C GLY A 103 -15.34 13.24 20.55
N ASP A 104 -15.33 11.92 20.36
CA ASP A 104 -14.37 11.03 21.03
C ASP A 104 -13.49 10.21 20.08
N TYR A 105 -13.57 10.43 18.77
CA TYR A 105 -12.72 9.74 17.80
C TYR A 105 -11.53 10.59 17.35
N HIS A 106 -10.36 10.31 17.93
CA HIS A 106 -9.10 11.01 17.64
C HIS A 106 -8.41 10.62 16.32
N LEU A 107 -9.17 10.19 15.31
CA LEU A 107 -8.71 10.04 13.92
C LEU A 107 -7.48 9.13 13.73
N SER A 108 -7.28 8.15 14.62
CA SER A 108 -6.12 7.23 14.59
C SER A 108 -5.99 6.49 13.26
N THR A 109 -7.08 5.91 12.76
CA THR A 109 -7.11 5.17 11.48
C THR A 109 -6.84 6.06 10.26
N PRO A 110 -7.53 7.19 10.03
CA PRO A 110 -7.26 8.03 8.88
C PRO A 110 -5.85 8.64 8.91
N MET A 111 -5.30 8.97 10.07
CA MET A 111 -3.90 9.42 10.19
C MET A 111 -2.92 8.34 9.72
N GLY A 112 -3.11 7.08 10.12
CA GLY A 112 -2.30 5.96 9.63
C GLY A 112 -2.36 5.81 8.10
N ARG A 113 -3.51 6.10 7.47
CA ARG A 113 -3.64 6.05 6.01
C ARG A 113 -2.85 7.14 5.29
N VAL A 114 -2.65 8.30 5.92
CA VAL A 114 -1.85 9.39 5.34
C VAL A 114 -0.39 8.98 5.19
N ILE A 115 0.23 8.49 6.28
CA ILE A 115 1.64 8.05 6.24
C ILE A 115 1.81 6.85 5.30
N LEU A 116 0.86 5.92 5.30
CA LEU A 116 0.87 4.74 4.45
C LEU A 116 0.81 5.10 2.95
N ALA A 117 -0.05 6.05 2.57
CA ALA A 117 -0.12 6.54 1.19
C ALA A 117 1.16 7.28 0.77
N LYS A 118 1.70 8.14 1.65
CA LYS A 118 2.96 8.87 1.42
C LYS A 118 4.10 7.88 1.14
N LYS A 119 4.31 6.91 2.02
CA LYS A 119 5.37 5.90 1.88
C LYS A 119 5.15 4.97 0.71
N ALA A 120 3.92 4.57 0.41
CA ALA A 120 3.64 3.76 -0.77
C ALA A 120 4.11 4.43 -2.06
N VAL A 121 3.84 5.73 -2.22
CA VAL A 121 4.26 6.49 -3.41
C VAL A 121 5.78 6.65 -3.46
N GLU A 122 6.42 6.94 -2.32
CA GLU A 122 7.89 7.03 -2.22
C GLU A 122 8.57 5.73 -2.64
N ILE A 123 8.17 4.60 -2.03
CA ILE A 123 8.72 3.28 -2.34
C ILE A 123 8.43 2.88 -3.79
N ALA A 124 7.22 3.16 -4.30
CA ALA A 124 6.88 2.86 -5.69
C ALA A 124 7.77 3.62 -6.70
N LYS A 125 8.16 4.86 -6.39
CA LYS A 125 9.10 5.63 -7.21
C LYS A 125 10.50 5.04 -7.18
N LEU A 126 10.98 4.62 -6.02
CA LEU A 126 12.29 3.98 -5.86
C LEU A 126 12.37 2.64 -6.63
N GLU A 127 11.31 1.83 -6.56
CA GLU A 127 11.24 0.52 -7.20
C GLU A 127 11.06 0.57 -8.74
N LYS A 128 10.65 1.73 -9.28
CA LYS A 128 10.53 1.97 -10.72
C LYS A 128 11.88 2.14 -11.44
N GLY A 129 12.99 2.34 -10.72
CA GLY A 129 14.29 2.69 -11.30
C GLY A 129 14.33 4.12 -11.88
N PRO A 130 15.45 4.57 -12.46
CA PRO A 130 15.56 5.92 -13.00
C PRO A 130 14.50 6.15 -14.08
N GLN A 131 13.64 7.13 -13.87
CA GLN A 131 12.70 7.58 -14.90
C GLN A 131 13.52 8.04 -16.10
N ARG A 132 13.45 7.31 -17.22
CA ARG A 132 13.66 7.98 -18.50
C ARG A 132 12.67 9.13 -18.52
N ARG A 133 13.19 10.35 -18.55
CA ARG A 133 12.43 11.57 -18.82
C ARG A 133 11.88 11.46 -20.24
N ASP A 134 10.94 10.56 -20.47
CA ASP A 134 10.26 10.45 -21.75
C ASP A 134 9.23 11.58 -21.80
N ARG A 135 9.67 12.64 -22.48
CA ARG A 135 8.86 13.66 -23.16
C ARG A 135 7.64 14.12 -22.36
N ILE A 136 7.86 15.11 -21.50
CA ILE A 136 6.86 16.17 -21.36
C ILE A 136 6.70 16.76 -22.76
N CYS A 137 5.56 16.46 -23.39
CA CYS A 137 5.09 17.17 -24.57
C CYS A 137 5.17 18.67 -24.26
N ARG A 138 5.97 19.37 -25.08
CA ARG A 138 5.79 20.80 -25.31
C ARG A 138 4.53 21.01 -26.11
#